data_AF-A0A920L7M8-F1
#
_entry.id   AF-A0A920L7M8-F1
#
_cell.length_a   1.000
_cell.length_b   1.000
_cell.length_c   1.000
_cell.angle_alpha   90.00
_cell.angle_beta   90.00
_cell.angle_gamma   90.00
#
_symmetry.space_group_name_H-M   'P 1'
#
loop_
_entity.id
_entity.type
_entity.pdbx_description
1 polymer ?
#
loop_
_entity_poly.entity_id
_entity_poly.type
_entity_poly.pdbx_seq_one_letter_code
_entity_poly.pdbx_strand_id
1 'polypeptide(L)'
;MDGYAIHIKSININDEIKVIDKSLAGKGFKKLPKENECVKITTGAVMPKNCDAVVMQEEVNIVKSNFIKINTSKIKKNQNVRFLGEDIKKGDLILNAGKKLNAADIGVISSMGIKKYLFIKTYCKFLQLR
;
A
#
# COMPACT_ATOMS: atom_id res chain seq x y z
N MET A 1 -5.63 -3.00 -1.47
CA MET A 1 -6.84 -3.81 -1.62
C MET A 1 -7.24 -4.30 -0.24
N ASP A 2 -8.55 -4.42 -0.01
CA ASP A 2 -9.10 -5.01 1.20
C ASP A 2 -9.17 -6.52 1.01
N GLY A 3 -8.82 -7.28 2.04
CA GLY A 3 -8.68 -8.72 1.87
C GLY A 3 -8.05 -9.43 3.05
N TYR A 4 -7.28 -10.47 2.76
CA TYR A 4 -6.63 -11.33 3.75
C TYR A 4 -5.15 -11.47 3.43
N ALA A 5 -4.31 -11.03 4.36
CA ALA A 5 -2.87 -11.22 4.32
C ALA A 5 -2.53 -12.66 4.68
N ILE A 6 -1.74 -13.30 3.82
CA ILE A 6 -1.42 -14.71 3.91
C ILE A 6 0.07 -14.97 3.64
N HIS A 7 0.55 -16.10 4.12
CA HIS A 7 1.83 -16.68 3.70
C HIS A 7 1.56 -17.79 2.69
N ILE A 8 1.95 -17.61 1.43
CA ILE A 8 1.56 -18.49 0.33
C ILE A 8 1.95 -19.95 0.58
N LYS A 9 3.12 -20.19 1.19
CA LYS A 9 3.60 -21.55 1.47
C LYS A 9 2.85 -22.26 2.59
N SER A 10 2.12 -21.51 3.42
CA SER A 10 1.45 -22.01 4.61
C SER A 10 -0.03 -22.28 4.40
N ILE A 11 -0.51 -22.18 3.16
CA ILE A 11 -1.93 -22.30 2.83
C ILE A 11 -2.09 -23.25 1.66
N ASN A 12 -2.90 -24.29 1.84
CA ASN A 12 -3.41 -25.08 0.73
C ASN A 12 -4.73 -24.49 0.23
N ILE A 13 -4.95 -24.61 -1.08
CA ILE A 13 -6.20 -24.23 -1.73
C ILE A 13 -7.33 -25.13 -1.17
N ASN A 14 -8.50 -24.55 -0.91
CA ASN A 14 -9.69 -25.18 -0.32
C ASN A 14 -9.64 -25.55 1.18
N ASP A 15 -8.49 -25.40 1.86
CA ASP A 15 -8.41 -25.60 3.30
C ASP A 15 -9.11 -24.48 4.08
N GLU A 16 -9.65 -24.80 5.25
CA GLU A 16 -10.17 -23.79 6.19
C GLU A 16 -9.00 -23.04 6.84
N ILE A 17 -8.90 -21.75 6.53
CA ILE A 17 -7.86 -20.87 7.06
C ILE A 17 -8.45 -20.02 8.17
N LYS A 18 -7.79 -19.99 9.32
CA LYS A 18 -8.24 -19.25 10.50
C LYS A 18 -7.85 -17.78 10.40
N VAL A 19 -8.82 -16.89 10.52
CA VAL A 19 -8.60 -15.45 10.65
C VAL A 19 -8.29 -15.13 12.11
N ILE A 20 -7.04 -14.78 12.42
CA ILE A 20 -6.59 -14.58 13.82
C ILE A 20 -6.76 -13.15 14.32
N ASP A 21 -6.82 -12.18 13.41
CA ASP A 21 -6.94 -10.75 13.75
C ASP A 21 -7.23 -9.89 12.50
N LYS A 22 -7.30 -8.57 12.71
CA LYS A 22 -7.50 -7.55 11.68
C LYS A 22 -6.38 -6.50 11.72
N SER A 23 -5.71 -6.26 10.59
CA SER A 23 -4.75 -5.17 10.38
C SER A 23 -5.47 -3.99 9.69
N LEU A 24 -5.52 -2.84 10.36
CA LEU A 24 -6.26 -1.66 9.90
C LEU A 24 -5.30 -0.53 9.53
N ALA A 25 -5.69 0.28 8.52
CA ALA A 25 -4.92 1.44 8.11
C ALA A 25 -4.68 2.41 9.27
N GLY A 26 -3.47 2.98 9.35
CA GLY A 26 -3.06 3.89 10.42
C GLY A 26 -2.79 3.22 11.77
N LYS A 27 -3.02 1.91 11.93
CA LYS A 27 -2.67 1.15 13.14
C LYS A 27 -1.52 0.20 12.86
N GLY A 28 -0.57 0.11 13.78
CA GLY A 28 0.48 -0.91 13.71
C GLY A 28 -0.10 -2.31 13.94
N PHE A 29 0.48 -3.32 13.26
CA PHE A 29 0.14 -4.73 13.46
C PHE A 29 1.37 -5.50 13.94
N LYS A 30 1.23 -6.29 15.01
CA LYS A 30 2.37 -6.96 15.68
C LYS A 30 2.27 -8.48 15.78
N LYS A 31 1.11 -9.08 15.50
CA LYS A 31 0.96 -10.54 15.55
C LYS A 31 1.65 -11.19 14.35
N LEU A 32 2.08 -12.44 14.53
CA LEU A 32 2.69 -13.26 13.49
C LEU A 32 1.76 -14.43 13.21
N PRO A 33 1.13 -14.49 12.02
CA PRO A 33 0.33 -15.64 11.61
C PRO A 33 1.20 -16.90 11.50
N LYS A 34 0.66 -18.03 11.93
CA LYS A 34 1.24 -19.37 11.76
C LYS A 34 0.69 -20.04 10.50
N GLU A 35 1.02 -21.32 10.33
CA GLU A 35 0.43 -22.15 9.27
C GLU A 35 -1.09 -22.23 9.39
N ASN A 36 -1.78 -22.20 8.25
CA ASN A 36 -3.25 -22.12 8.17
C ASN A 36 -3.88 -20.94 8.93
N GLU A 37 -3.12 -19.88 9.21
CA GLU A 37 -3.62 -18.64 9.79
C GLU A 37 -3.47 -17.46 8.81
N CYS A 38 -4.42 -16.54 8.85
CA CYS A 38 -4.39 -15.30 8.07
C CYS A 38 -4.88 -14.11 8.89
N VAL A 39 -4.64 -12.92 8.37
CA VAL A 39 -5.05 -11.66 8.98
C VAL A 39 -5.92 -10.91 8.00
N LYS A 40 -7.11 -10.50 8.41
CA LYS A 40 -7.91 -9.60 7.58
C LYS A 40 -7.23 -8.24 7.51
N ILE A 41 -7.00 -7.70 6.31
CA ILE A 41 -6.23 -6.49 6.10
C ILE A 41 -7.04 -5.49 5.27
N THR A 42 -6.97 -4.20 5.62
CA THR A 42 -7.55 -3.11 4.83
C THR A 42 -6.49 -2.42 3.98
N THR A 43 -6.92 -1.73 2.93
CA THR A 43 -6.05 -0.94 2.06
C THR A 43 -5.28 0.11 2.85
N GLY A 44 -3.96 0.17 2.66
CA GLY A 44 -3.07 1.08 3.38
C GLY A 44 -2.66 0.60 4.78
N ALA A 45 -3.10 -0.58 5.22
CA ALA A 45 -2.62 -1.19 6.45
C ALA A 45 -1.22 -1.81 6.26
N VAL A 46 -0.49 -1.93 7.38
CA VAL A 46 0.83 -2.57 7.38
C VAL A 46 0.66 -4.08 7.20
N MET A 47 1.45 -4.65 6.27
CA MET A 47 1.50 -6.09 6.06
C MET A 47 2.03 -6.80 7.32
N PRO A 48 1.31 -7.80 7.86
CA PRO A 48 1.81 -8.61 8.96
C PRO A 48 3.14 -9.29 8.62
N LYS A 49 3.99 -9.46 9.63
CA LYS A 49 5.20 -10.28 9.48
C LYS A 49 4.81 -11.71 9.08
N ASN A 50 5.65 -12.34 8.27
CA ASN A 50 5.43 -13.66 7.65
C ASN A 50 4.37 -13.72 6.55
N CYS A 51 3.61 -12.66 6.27
CA CYS A 51 2.73 -12.63 5.10
C CYS A 51 3.46 -12.08 3.86
N ASP A 52 3.18 -12.65 2.70
CA ASP A 52 3.80 -12.29 1.43
C ASP A 52 2.80 -12.06 0.28
N ALA A 53 1.49 -12.19 0.52
CA ALA A 53 0.44 -11.80 -0.42
C ALA A 53 -0.84 -11.37 0.28
N VAL A 54 -1.67 -10.59 -0.42
CA VAL A 54 -3.05 -10.26 -0.01
C VAL A 54 -4.03 -10.83 -1.04
N VAL A 55 -4.90 -11.73 -0.59
CA VAL A 55 -6.03 -12.23 -1.38
C VAL A 55 -7.21 -11.28 -1.20
N MET A 56 -7.85 -10.92 -2.30
CA MET A 56 -9.02 -10.03 -2.29
C MET A 56 -10.17 -10.66 -1.52
N GLN A 57 -10.95 -9.87 -0.77
CA GLN A 57 -12.09 -10.39 -0.01
C GLN A 57 -13.16 -11.03 -0.93
N GLU A 58 -13.21 -10.59 -2.19
CA GLU A 58 -14.08 -11.10 -3.24
C GLU A 58 -13.68 -12.51 -3.71
N GLU A 59 -12.43 -12.92 -3.50
CA GLU A 59 -11.90 -14.24 -3.87
C GLU A 59 -11.95 -15.26 -2.72
N VAL A 60 -12.62 -14.92 -1.61
CA VAL A 60 -12.74 -15.82 -0.46
C VAL A 60 -14.19 -16.01 -0.02
N ASN A 61 -14.48 -17.20 0.48
CA ASN A 61 -15.74 -17.52 1.14
C ASN A 61 -15.53 -17.58 2.65
N ILE A 62 -16.43 -16.95 3.40
CA ILE A 62 -16.47 -17.09 4.86
C ILE A 62 -17.21 -18.39 5.20
N VAL A 63 -16.51 -19.34 5.81
CA VAL A 63 -17.07 -20.66 6.17
C VAL A 63 -17.64 -20.66 7.59
N LYS A 64 -16.98 -19.94 8.50
CA LYS A 64 -17.39 -19.71 9.90
C LYS A 64 -16.98 -18.30 10.29
N SER A 65 -17.45 -17.81 11.44
CA SER A 65 -17.19 -16.43 11.90
C SER A 65 -15.71 -16.00 11.78
N ASN A 66 -14.76 -16.91 12.03
CA ASN A 66 -13.31 -16.67 11.93
C ASN A 66 -12.58 -17.64 10.99
N PHE A 67 -13.27 -18.26 10.02
CA PHE A 67 -12.64 -19.16 9.05
C PHE A 67 -13.05 -18.80 7.63
N ILE A 68 -12.06 -18.79 6.74
CA ILE A 68 -12.25 -18.53 5.31
C ILE A 68 -11.74 -19.71 4.48
N LYS A 69 -12.25 -19.80 3.25
CA LYS A 69 -11.69 -20.62 2.17
C LYS A 69 -11.37 -19.72 0.99
N ILE A 70 -10.23 -19.94 0.36
CA ILE A 70 -9.82 -19.20 -0.82
C ILE A 70 -10.38 -19.93 -2.06
N ASN A 71 -11.10 -19.20 -2.92
CA ASN A 71 -11.75 -19.75 -4.11
C ASN A 71 -10.84 -19.72 -5.35
N THR A 72 -9.69 -19.05 -5.27
CA THR A 72 -8.73 -18.95 -6.37
C THR A 72 -7.55 -19.90 -6.17
N SER A 73 -7.11 -20.54 -7.25
CA SER A 73 -5.98 -21.48 -7.23
C SER A 73 -4.64 -20.82 -7.56
N LYS A 74 -4.62 -19.52 -7.89
CA LYS A 74 -3.41 -18.81 -8.32
C LYS A 74 -3.18 -17.55 -7.50
N ILE A 75 -2.46 -17.71 -6.39
CA ILE A 75 -1.96 -16.61 -5.59
C ILE A 75 -0.48 -16.44 -5.92
N LYS A 76 -0.10 -15.25 -6.38
CA LYS A 76 1.31 -14.94 -6.66
C LYS A 76 1.97 -14.31 -5.44
N LYS A 77 3.26 -14.60 -5.26
CA LYS A 77 4.07 -13.88 -4.28
C LYS A 77 4.01 -12.38 -4.56
N ASN A 78 3.86 -11.59 -3.51
CA ASN A 78 3.73 -10.14 -3.54
C ASN A 78 2.46 -9.61 -4.23
N GLN A 79 1.47 -10.47 -4.49
CA GLN A 79 0.19 -10.04 -5.03
C GLN A 79 -0.51 -9.06 -4.09
N ASN A 80 -0.96 -7.94 -4.65
CA ASN A 80 -1.65 -6.86 -3.91
C ASN A 80 -0.83 -6.26 -2.76
N VAL A 81 0.50 -6.39 -2.80
CA VAL A 81 1.43 -5.82 -1.81
C VAL A 81 2.12 -4.61 -2.41
N ARG A 82 2.09 -3.48 -1.69
CA ARG A 82 2.86 -2.29 -2.06
C ARG A 82 4.14 -2.24 -1.24
N PHE A 83 5.28 -2.11 -1.91
CA PHE A 83 6.57 -2.09 -1.23
C PHE A 83 6.96 -0.69 -0.77
N LEU A 84 7.77 -0.63 0.29
CA LEU A 84 8.33 0.62 0.75
C LEU A 84 9.16 1.26 -0.38
N GLY A 85 8.77 2.48 -0.76
CA GLY A 85 9.41 3.21 -1.84
C GLY A 85 9.18 2.62 -3.23
N GLU A 86 8.08 1.89 -3.46
CA GLU A 86 7.74 1.43 -4.82
C GLU A 86 7.45 2.60 -5.77
N ASP A 87 6.79 3.65 -5.27
CA ASP A 87 6.46 4.83 -6.06
C ASP A 87 7.66 5.79 -6.15
N ILE A 88 8.30 6.07 -5.01
CA ILE A 88 9.44 7.00 -4.89
C ILE A 88 10.42 6.46 -3.86
N LYS A 89 11.69 6.33 -4.25
CA LYS A 89 12.77 5.91 -3.36
C LYS A 89 13.49 7.11 -2.77
N LYS A 90 14.12 6.88 -1.61
CA LYS A 90 14.99 7.87 -1.00
C LYS A 90 16.15 8.19 -1.94
N GLY A 91 16.31 9.46 -2.28
CA GLY A 91 17.37 9.95 -3.18
C GLY A 91 16.91 10.15 -4.61
N ASP A 92 15.69 9.76 -4.98
CA ASP A 92 15.16 10.01 -6.31
C ASP A 92 15.01 11.51 -6.58
N LEU A 93 15.35 11.93 -7.80
CA LEU A 93 15.11 13.28 -8.27
C LEU A 93 13.64 13.44 -8.68
N ILE A 94 12.88 14.19 -7.89
CA ILE A 94 11.43 14.35 -8.10
C ILE A 94 11.11 15.51 -9.04
N LEU A 95 11.89 16.59 -8.97
CA LEU A 95 11.72 17.78 -9.80
C LEU A 95 13.09 18.33 -10.19
N ASN A 96 13.22 18.69 -11.46
CA ASN A 96 14.40 19.39 -11.95
C ASN A 96 14.41 20.86 -11.49
N ALA A 97 15.60 21.38 -11.21
CA ALA A 97 15.78 22.81 -10.99
C ALA A 97 15.33 23.61 -12.23
N GLY A 98 14.69 24.77 -12.00
CA GLY A 98 14.17 25.61 -13.08
C GLY A 98 12.79 25.20 -13.62
N LYS A 99 12.22 24.07 -13.17
CA LYS A 99 10.86 23.70 -13.52
C LYS A 99 9.85 24.69 -12.93
N LYS A 100 8.95 25.19 -13.77
CA LYS A 100 7.77 25.95 -13.32
C LYS A 100 6.80 25.00 -12.62
N LEU A 101 6.54 25.24 -11.34
CA LEU A 101 5.66 24.41 -10.53
C LEU A 101 4.20 24.57 -10.95
N ASN A 102 3.49 23.45 -11.06
CA ASN A 102 2.04 23.39 -11.18
C ASN A 102 1.41 22.77 -9.92
N ALA A 103 0.08 22.63 -9.90
CA ALA A 103 -0.65 22.08 -8.77
C ALA A 103 -0.26 20.63 -8.44
N ALA A 104 0.04 19.81 -9.46
CA ALA A 104 0.46 18.41 -9.26
C ALA A 104 1.84 18.35 -8.59
N ASP A 105 2.78 19.20 -9.01
CA ASP A 105 4.12 19.28 -8.41
C ASP A 105 4.05 19.62 -6.91
N ILE A 106 3.19 20.59 -6.56
CA ILE A 106 2.96 20.97 -5.17
C ILE A 106 2.35 19.80 -4.37
N GLY A 107 1.43 19.05 -4.98
CA GLY A 107 0.84 17.84 -4.39
C GLY A 107 1.90 16.78 -4.06
N VAL A 108 2.83 16.53 -4.98
CA VAL A 108 3.93 15.57 -4.76
C VAL A 108 4.89 16.08 -3.67
N ILE A 109 5.29 17.34 -3.68
CA ILE A 109 6.16 17.91 -2.63
C ILE A 109 5.50 17.75 -1.24
N SER A 110 4.20 18.02 -1.15
CA SER A 110 3.43 17.91 0.08
C SER A 110 3.33 16.48 0.59
N SER A 111 3.10 15.50 -0.30
CA SER A 111 2.98 14.08 0.08
C SER A 111 4.28 13.49 0.64
N MET A 112 5.43 14.09 0.30
CA MET A 112 6.74 13.71 0.84
C MET A 112 7.03 14.31 2.23
N GLY A 113 6.13 15.13 2.78
CA GLY A 113 6.32 15.80 4.07
C GLY A 113 7.29 16.98 4.03
N ILE A 114 7.64 17.48 2.84
CA ILE A 114 8.54 18.62 2.66
C ILE A 114 7.77 19.91 2.95
N LYS A 115 8.03 20.51 4.12
CA LYS A 115 7.33 21.73 4.59
C LYS A 115 7.90 23.03 4.03
N LYS A 116 9.15 23.02 3.58
CA LYS A 116 9.86 24.18 3.05
C LYS A 116 10.64 23.78 1.81
N TYR A 117 10.53 24.60 0.76
CA TYR A 117 11.28 24.43 -0.49
C TYR A 117 11.71 25.80 -1.01
N LEU A 118 12.84 25.83 -1.73
CA LEU A 118 13.37 27.02 -2.36
C LEU A 118 12.74 27.19 -3.74
N PHE A 119 12.30 28.41 -4.08
CA PHE A 119 11.83 28.73 -5.43
C PHE A 119 12.33 30.11 -5.84
N ILE A 120 12.49 30.31 -7.14
CA ILE A 120 12.77 31.62 -7.73
C ILE A 120 11.46 32.19 -8.24
N LYS A 121 11.09 33.39 -7.76
CA LYS A 121 9.91 34.10 -8.24
C LYS A 121 10.32 34.99 -9.42
N THR A 122 10.06 34.54 -10.64
CA THR A 122 10.23 35.37 -11.84
C THR A 122 9.03 36.28 -12.00
N TYR A 123 9.25 37.59 -11.89
CA TYR A 123 8.23 38.60 -12.19
C TYR A 123 8.33 38.96 -13.67
N CYS A 124 7.33 38.55 -14.47
CA CYS A 124 7.18 39.07 -15.82
C CYS A 124 6.53 40.46 -15.72
N LYS A 125 7.33 41.52 -15.84
CA LYS A 125 6.81 42.89 -15.93
C LYS A 125 6.14 43.00 -17.30
N PHE A 126 4.81 42.85 -17.36
CA PHE A 126 4.05 43.21 -18.55
C PHE A 126 4.25 44.72 -18.77
N LEU A 127 5.18 45.08 -19.65
CA LEU A 127 5.18 46.39 -20.28
C LEU A 127 3.91 46.43 -21.14
N GLN A 128 2.86 47.04 -20.60
CA GLN A 128 1.77 47.58 -21.42
C GLN A 128 2.40 48.64 -22.33
N LEU A 129 2.84 48.21 -23.52
CA LEU A 129 3.01 49.11 -24.65
C LEU A 129 1.60 49.53 -25.06
N ARG A 130 1.25 50.77 -24.71
CA ARG A 130 0.17 51.53 -25.34
C ARG A 130 0.55 51.84 -26.78
#